data_AF-A0AAU0YH99-F1
#
_entry.id   AF-A0AAU0YH99-F1
#
_cell.length_a   1.000
_cell.length_b   1.000
_cell.length_c   1.000
_cell.angle_alpha   90.00
_cell.angle_beta   90.00
_cell.angle_gamma   90.00
#
_symmetry.space_group_name_H-M   'P 1'
#
loop_
_entity.id
_entity.type
_entity.pdbx_description
1 polymer ?
#
loop_
_entity_poly.entity_id
_entity_poly.type
_entity_poly.pdbx_seq_one_letter_code
_entity_poly.pdbx_strand_id
1 'polypeptide(L)'
;MDRTDSLIEQFRALPAESDEKRELIAAMGDVLADRPDHPAAVPFLASVTADSEEYDLARVEATTVLRLRPPAEAESRLHAGRALVAVVRGPDDDLVRQYAAMALGPYADDPEVHEVLAAAIMDDFDRLVRDNALAALDEAGPSDKRIELLHRLSADATLGHEAVRILSSWGLEPAA
;
A
#
# COMPACT_ATOMS: atom_id res chain seq x y z
N MET A 1 -13.38 -5.67 -27.81
CA MET A 1 -13.41 -5.49 -26.35
C MET A 1 -11.97 -5.39 -25.92
N ASP A 2 -11.61 -4.34 -25.18
CA ASP A 2 -10.24 -4.19 -24.67
C ASP A 2 -9.95 -5.30 -23.64
N ARG A 3 -8.67 -5.72 -23.50
CA ARG A 3 -8.29 -6.78 -22.54
C ARG A 3 -8.71 -6.39 -21.12
N THR A 4 -8.52 -5.13 -20.76
CA THR A 4 -8.91 -4.60 -19.45
C THR A 4 -10.41 -4.69 -19.23
N ASP A 5 -11.22 -4.30 -20.22
CA ASP A 5 -12.68 -4.40 -20.14
C ASP A 5 -13.11 -5.86 -19.91
N SER A 6 -12.52 -6.81 -20.66
CA SER A 6 -12.82 -8.23 -20.49
C SER A 6 -12.45 -8.77 -19.12
N LEU A 7 -11.33 -8.34 -18.52
CA LEU A 7 -10.94 -8.74 -17.17
C LEU A 7 -11.91 -8.22 -16.11
N ILE A 8 -12.31 -6.94 -16.23
CA ILE A 8 -13.25 -6.29 -15.32
C ILE A 8 -14.63 -6.95 -15.39
N GLU A 9 -15.12 -7.25 -16.60
CA GLU A 9 -16.40 -7.93 -16.80
C GLU A 9 -16.40 -9.33 -16.19
N GLN A 10 -15.33 -10.10 -16.41
CA GLN A 10 -15.17 -11.43 -15.80
C GLN A 10 -15.14 -11.34 -14.28
N PHE A 11 -14.39 -10.39 -13.71
CA PHE A 11 -14.29 -10.22 -12.27
C PHE A 11 -15.66 -9.96 -11.63
N ARG A 12 -16.46 -9.08 -12.26
CA ARG A 12 -17.80 -8.72 -11.78
C ARG A 12 -18.83 -9.83 -11.95
N ALA A 13 -18.61 -10.76 -12.88
CA ALA A 13 -19.50 -11.90 -13.10
C ALA A 13 -19.27 -13.03 -12.09
N LEU A 14 -18.13 -13.04 -11.41
CA LEU A 14 -17.80 -14.07 -10.44
C LEU A 14 -18.52 -13.86 -9.10
N PRO A 15 -18.86 -14.95 -8.38
CA PRO A 15 -19.30 -14.87 -6.98
C PRO A 15 -18.26 -14.16 -6.11
N ALA A 16 -18.71 -13.53 -5.02
CA ALA A 16 -17.87 -12.77 -4.10
C ALA A 16 -16.61 -13.55 -3.69
N GLU A 17 -16.76 -14.76 -3.17
CA GLU A 17 -15.66 -15.58 -2.61
C GLU A 17 -14.90 -16.41 -3.66
N SER A 18 -14.90 -16.01 -4.93
CA SER A 18 -14.20 -16.77 -5.97
C SER A 18 -12.69 -16.48 -5.97
N ASP A 19 -11.87 -17.51 -5.77
CA ASP A 19 -10.41 -17.41 -5.92
C ASP A 19 -9.98 -16.89 -7.30
N GLU A 20 -10.79 -17.11 -8.35
CA GLU A 20 -10.53 -16.61 -9.69
C GLU A 20 -10.50 -15.07 -9.74
N LYS A 21 -11.18 -14.38 -8.80
CA LYS A 21 -11.09 -12.92 -8.69
C LYS A 21 -9.65 -12.47 -8.43
N ARG A 22 -8.90 -13.19 -7.59
CA ARG A 22 -7.49 -12.90 -7.33
C ARG A 22 -6.67 -12.99 -8.62
N GLU A 23 -6.86 -14.07 -9.39
CA GLU A 23 -6.12 -14.29 -10.65
C GLU A 23 -6.42 -13.21 -11.69
N LEU A 24 -7.67 -12.73 -11.77
CA LEU A 24 -8.05 -11.62 -12.66
C LEU A 24 -7.40 -10.29 -12.24
N ILE A 25 -7.26 -10.05 -10.94
CA ILE A 25 -6.53 -8.89 -10.42
C ILE A 25 -5.03 -9.00 -10.72
N ALA A 26 -4.43 -10.18 -10.54
CA ALA A 26 -3.04 -10.42 -10.91
C ALA A 26 -2.80 -10.16 -12.41
N ALA A 27 -3.72 -10.61 -13.28
CA ALA A 27 -3.68 -10.34 -14.71
C ALA A 27 -3.83 -8.84 -15.04
N MET A 28 -4.46 -8.04 -14.17
CA MET A 28 -4.48 -6.58 -14.27
C MET A 28 -3.10 -5.97 -13.98
N GLY A 29 -2.29 -6.62 -13.15
CA GLY A 29 -0.90 -6.25 -12.91
C GLY A 29 -0.03 -6.32 -14.17
N ASP A 30 -0.28 -7.29 -15.06
CA ASP A 30 0.38 -7.35 -16.38
C ASP A 30 0.00 -6.16 -17.26
N VAL A 31 -1.27 -5.73 -17.22
CA VAL A 31 -1.73 -4.54 -17.95
C VAL A 31 -0.98 -3.30 -17.46
N LEU A 32 -0.83 -3.15 -16.14
CA LEU A 32 -0.08 -2.03 -15.57
C LEU A 32 1.44 -2.13 -15.80
N ALA A 33 1.99 -3.32 -15.99
CA ALA A 33 3.39 -3.49 -16.35
C ALA A 33 3.70 -2.84 -17.72
N ASP A 34 2.78 -2.98 -18.68
CA ASP A 34 2.91 -2.38 -20.01
C ASP A 34 2.44 -0.91 -20.03
N ARG A 35 1.41 -0.58 -19.24
CA ARG A 35 0.75 0.73 -19.21
C ARG A 35 0.45 1.15 -17.76
N PRO A 36 1.43 1.72 -17.04
CA PRO A 36 1.31 2.03 -15.60
C PRO A 36 0.13 2.93 -15.23
N ASP A 37 -0.30 3.80 -16.14
CA ASP A 37 -1.40 4.74 -15.95
C ASP A 37 -2.64 4.34 -16.76
N HIS A 38 -2.88 3.04 -16.92
CA HIS A 38 -4.01 2.56 -17.71
C HIS A 38 -5.34 3.08 -17.13
N PRO A 39 -6.13 3.85 -17.91
CA PRO A 39 -7.22 4.68 -17.37
C PRO A 39 -8.40 3.88 -16.83
N ALA A 40 -8.51 2.59 -17.17
CA ALA A 40 -9.51 1.69 -16.60
C ALA A 40 -8.93 0.77 -15.51
N ALA A 41 -7.63 0.44 -15.56
CA ALA A 41 -7.06 -0.55 -14.64
C ALA A 41 -6.76 0.06 -13.27
N VAL A 42 -6.17 1.26 -13.23
CA VAL A 42 -5.85 1.94 -11.96
C VAL A 42 -7.12 2.24 -11.16
N PRO A 43 -8.18 2.87 -11.72
CA PRO A 43 -9.40 3.12 -10.96
C PRO A 43 -10.11 1.84 -10.55
N PHE A 44 -10.06 0.79 -11.37
CA PHE A 44 -10.64 -0.50 -11.01
C PHE A 44 -9.92 -1.13 -9.80
N LEU A 45 -8.59 -1.21 -9.83
CA LEU A 45 -7.80 -1.73 -8.71
C LEU A 45 -8.03 -0.92 -7.44
N ALA A 46 -8.03 0.42 -7.54
CA ALA A 46 -8.33 1.29 -6.41
C ALA A 46 -9.74 1.03 -5.86
N SER A 47 -10.73 0.79 -6.72
CA SER A 47 -12.10 0.46 -6.29
C SER A 47 -12.17 -0.88 -5.56
N VAL A 48 -11.46 -1.92 -6.05
CA VAL A 48 -11.42 -3.24 -5.41
C VAL A 48 -10.73 -3.15 -4.05
N THR A 49 -9.61 -2.42 -3.96
CA THR A 49 -8.92 -2.19 -2.68
C THR A 49 -9.84 -1.55 -1.63
N ALA A 50 -10.60 -0.52 -2.01
CA ALA A 50 -11.44 0.25 -1.09
C ALA A 50 -12.80 -0.40 -0.76
N ASP A 51 -13.20 -1.46 -1.45
CA ASP A 51 -14.49 -2.12 -1.25
C ASP A 51 -14.42 -3.11 -0.07
N SER A 52 -14.96 -2.73 1.09
CA SER A 52 -14.98 -3.57 2.29
C SER A 52 -15.90 -4.79 2.18
N GLU A 53 -16.79 -4.83 1.18
CA GLU A 53 -17.67 -6.00 0.93
C GLU A 53 -17.05 -6.98 -0.07
N GLU A 54 -15.92 -6.62 -0.70
CA GLU A 54 -15.22 -7.49 -1.62
C GLU A 54 -14.36 -8.53 -0.89
N TYR A 55 -14.10 -9.63 -1.57
CA TYR A 55 -13.31 -10.74 -1.08
C TYR A 55 -11.88 -10.33 -0.74
N ASP A 56 -11.47 -10.59 0.50
CA ASP A 56 -10.19 -10.15 1.06
C ASP A 56 -8.99 -10.52 0.19
N LEU A 57 -8.96 -11.72 -0.42
CA LEU A 57 -7.84 -12.10 -1.30
C LEU A 57 -7.77 -11.24 -2.57
N ALA A 58 -8.91 -10.82 -3.13
CA ALA A 58 -8.92 -9.92 -4.27
C ALA A 58 -8.44 -8.52 -3.87
N ARG A 59 -8.81 -8.05 -2.67
CA ARG A 59 -8.37 -6.76 -2.10
C ARG A 59 -6.88 -6.75 -1.80
N VAL A 60 -6.36 -7.84 -1.22
CA VAL A 60 -4.92 -8.05 -0.94
C VAL A 60 -4.13 -8.08 -2.25
N GLU A 61 -4.63 -8.77 -3.27
CA GLU A 61 -3.97 -8.79 -4.57
C GLU A 61 -4.00 -7.41 -5.25
N ALA A 62 -5.12 -6.68 -5.18
CA ALA A 62 -5.21 -5.34 -5.78
C ALA A 62 -4.23 -4.37 -5.11
N THR A 63 -4.14 -4.44 -3.79
CA THR A 63 -3.17 -3.72 -2.97
C THR A 63 -1.72 -4.07 -3.36
N THR A 64 -1.45 -5.36 -3.57
CA THR A 64 -0.13 -5.84 -3.98
C THR A 64 0.24 -5.35 -5.38
N VAL A 65 -0.70 -5.41 -6.32
CA VAL A 65 -0.51 -4.87 -7.68
C VAL A 65 -0.22 -3.37 -7.62
N LEU A 66 -0.96 -2.59 -6.83
CA LEU A 66 -0.74 -1.14 -6.68
C LEU A 66 0.62 -0.81 -6.02
N ARG A 67 1.16 -1.67 -5.15
CA ARG A 67 2.53 -1.52 -4.65
C ARG A 67 3.57 -1.81 -5.73
N LEU A 68 3.40 -2.92 -6.45
CA LEU A 68 4.39 -3.43 -7.41
C LEU A 68 4.38 -2.68 -8.75
N ARG A 69 3.26 -2.03 -9.09
CA ARG A 69 3.03 -1.27 -10.33
C ARG A 69 2.40 0.09 -10.00
N PRO A 70 3.09 0.95 -9.23
CA PRO A 70 2.54 2.24 -8.85
C PRO A 70 2.35 3.13 -10.09
N PRO A 71 1.22 3.84 -10.24
CA PRO A 71 1.00 4.74 -11.38
C PRO A 71 2.09 5.82 -11.47
N ALA A 72 2.48 6.22 -12.68
CA ALA A 72 3.50 7.25 -12.87
C ALA A 72 2.91 8.65 -12.83
N GLU A 73 1.67 8.82 -13.32
CA GLU A 73 0.96 10.10 -13.32
C GLU A 73 0.46 10.48 -11.93
N ALA A 74 0.61 11.75 -11.58
CA ALA A 74 0.29 12.25 -10.24
C ALA A 74 -1.17 12.03 -9.84
N GLU A 75 -2.13 12.18 -10.77
CA GLU A 75 -3.55 12.00 -10.49
C GLU A 75 -3.90 10.54 -10.19
N SER A 76 -3.43 9.62 -11.05
CA SER A 76 -3.56 8.17 -10.86
C SER A 76 -2.89 7.71 -9.57
N ARG A 77 -1.70 8.24 -9.27
CA ARG A 77 -0.96 7.94 -8.04
C ARG A 77 -1.71 8.42 -6.80
N LEU A 78 -2.28 9.64 -6.84
CA LEU A 78 -3.10 10.18 -5.75
C LEU A 78 -4.36 9.33 -5.55
N HIS A 79 -5.01 8.89 -6.62
CA HIS A 79 -6.20 8.06 -6.53
C HIS A 79 -5.91 6.69 -5.88
N ALA A 80 -4.85 6.00 -6.33
CA ALA A 80 -4.42 4.74 -5.75
C ALA A 80 -3.97 4.90 -4.28
N GLY A 81 -3.19 5.94 -3.97
CA GLY A 81 -2.75 6.24 -2.61
C GLY A 81 -3.92 6.48 -1.65
N ARG A 82 -4.96 7.20 -2.09
CA ARG A 82 -6.19 7.43 -1.30
C ARG A 82 -6.95 6.14 -1.00
N ALA A 83 -7.04 5.21 -1.95
CA ALA A 83 -7.68 3.92 -1.71
C ALA A 83 -6.94 3.12 -0.63
N LEU A 84 -5.60 3.08 -0.69
CA LEU A 84 -4.77 2.43 0.33
C LEU A 84 -4.89 3.11 1.71
N VAL A 85 -4.90 4.44 1.75
CA VAL A 85 -5.12 5.22 2.99
C VAL A 85 -6.47 4.90 3.62
N ALA A 86 -7.53 4.77 2.82
CA ALA A 86 -8.86 4.44 3.30
C ALA A 86 -8.87 3.08 4.02
N VAL A 87 -8.17 2.08 3.47
CA VAL A 87 -8.06 0.74 4.07
C VAL A 87 -7.27 0.79 5.39
N VAL A 88 -6.10 1.45 5.42
CA VAL A 88 -5.29 1.50 6.66
C VAL A 88 -6.04 2.17 7.82
N ARG A 89 -6.81 3.23 7.54
CA ARG A 89 -7.64 3.94 8.52
C ARG A 89 -8.97 3.24 8.84
N GLY A 90 -9.42 2.36 7.95
CA GLY A 90 -10.72 1.70 8.03
C GLY A 90 -10.77 0.62 9.11
N PRO A 91 -11.98 0.15 9.46
CA PRO A 91 -12.18 -0.99 10.36
C PRO A 91 -11.98 -2.35 9.64
N ASP A 92 -11.23 -2.36 8.54
CA ASP A 92 -11.02 -3.53 7.69
C ASP A 92 -10.35 -4.69 8.43
N ASP A 93 -10.48 -5.90 7.87
CA ASP A 93 -9.78 -7.09 8.35
C ASP A 93 -8.26 -6.85 8.44
N ASP A 94 -7.66 -7.43 9.49
CA ASP A 94 -6.25 -7.27 9.83
C ASP A 94 -5.34 -7.57 8.62
N LEU A 95 -5.66 -8.59 7.81
CA LEU A 95 -4.83 -8.96 6.65
C LEU A 95 -4.83 -7.87 5.58
N VAL A 96 -5.99 -7.32 5.23
CA VAL A 96 -6.09 -6.30 4.18
C VAL A 96 -5.39 -5.01 4.62
N ARG A 97 -5.55 -4.63 5.90
CA ARG A 97 -4.87 -3.48 6.50
C ARG A 97 -3.35 -3.63 6.50
N GLN A 98 -2.85 -4.81 6.85
CA GLN A 98 -1.43 -5.12 6.84
C GLN A 98 -0.82 -4.94 5.44
N TYR A 99 -1.48 -5.46 4.40
CA TYR A 99 -1.01 -5.30 3.02
C TYR A 99 -1.13 -3.84 2.54
N ALA A 100 -2.19 -3.13 2.92
CA ALA A 100 -2.36 -1.73 2.54
C ALA A 100 -1.26 -0.86 3.16
N ALA A 101 -0.91 -1.07 4.43
CA ALA A 101 0.19 -0.37 5.09
C ALA A 101 1.53 -0.62 4.37
N MET A 102 1.80 -1.86 3.96
CA MET A 102 2.99 -2.21 3.18
C MET A 102 3.00 -1.56 1.79
N ALA A 103 1.84 -1.39 1.17
CA ALA A 103 1.69 -0.85 -0.17
C ALA A 103 1.82 0.68 -0.27
N LEU A 104 1.80 1.41 0.85
CA LEU A 104 1.90 2.87 0.85
C LEU A 104 3.31 3.41 0.49
N GLY A 105 4.36 2.58 0.48
CA GLY A 105 5.74 3.01 0.26
C GLY A 105 5.96 3.85 -0.99
N PRO A 106 5.58 3.38 -2.19
CA PRO A 106 5.67 4.14 -3.44
C PRO A 106 4.88 5.46 -3.47
N TYR A 107 3.98 5.68 -2.50
CA TYR A 107 3.09 6.82 -2.40
C TYR A 107 3.51 7.79 -1.27
N ALA A 108 4.56 7.47 -0.52
CA ALA A 108 4.91 8.14 0.73
C ALA A 108 5.41 9.59 0.59
N ASP A 109 5.58 10.11 -0.63
CA ASP A 109 5.88 11.53 -0.87
C ASP A 109 4.62 12.40 -0.79
N ASP A 110 3.44 11.79 -0.92
CA ASP A 110 2.18 12.48 -0.65
C ASP A 110 2.04 12.77 0.86
N PRO A 111 1.71 14.02 1.27
CA PRO A 111 1.62 14.37 2.68
C PRO A 111 0.61 13.56 3.48
N GLU A 112 -0.55 13.24 2.91
CA GLU A 112 -1.58 12.47 3.61
C GLU A 112 -1.14 11.02 3.79
N VAL A 113 -0.52 10.43 2.77
CA VAL A 113 0.05 9.08 2.86
C VAL A 113 1.15 9.03 3.92
N HIS A 114 2.04 10.02 3.94
CA HIS A 114 3.10 10.09 4.95
C HIS A 114 2.53 10.17 6.37
N GLU A 115 1.51 11.00 6.60
CA GLU A 115 0.83 11.10 7.90
C GLU A 115 0.21 9.78 8.34
N VAL A 116 -0.40 9.04 7.41
CA VAL A 116 -1.00 7.73 7.68
C VAL A 116 0.07 6.69 8.01
N LEU A 117 1.16 6.64 7.24
CA LEU A 117 2.31 5.79 7.54
C LEU A 117 2.89 6.10 8.93
N ALA A 118 3.06 7.38 9.25
CA ALA A 118 3.59 7.81 10.55
C ALA A 118 2.68 7.37 11.70
N ALA A 119 1.36 7.57 11.58
CA ALA A 119 0.39 7.13 12.58
C ALA A 119 0.39 5.60 12.72
N ALA A 120 0.41 4.87 11.61
CA ALA A 120 0.45 3.40 11.62
C ALA A 120 1.72 2.87 12.31
N ILE A 121 2.89 3.47 12.06
CA ILE A 121 4.15 3.09 12.69
C ILE A 121 4.15 3.35 14.20
N MET A 122 3.62 4.51 14.63
CA MET A 122 3.71 4.96 16.02
C MET A 122 2.63 4.37 16.91
N ASP A 123 1.39 4.28 16.42
CA ASP A 123 0.20 4.19 17.26
C ASP A 123 -0.72 2.99 16.93
N ASP A 124 -0.46 2.23 15.86
CA ASP A 124 -1.34 1.10 15.51
C ASP A 124 -1.27 -0.02 16.55
N PHE A 125 -2.42 -0.62 16.84
CA PHE A 125 -2.50 -1.71 17.81
C PHE A 125 -2.02 -3.04 17.22
N ASP A 126 -2.14 -3.22 15.90
CA ASP A 126 -1.66 -4.41 15.21
C ASP A 126 -0.16 -4.27 14.91
N ARG A 127 0.63 -5.11 15.57
CA ARG A 127 2.09 -5.21 15.40
C ARG A 127 2.49 -5.37 13.93
N LEU A 128 1.74 -6.14 13.14
CA LEU A 128 2.06 -6.40 11.73
C LEU A 128 1.78 -5.19 10.85
N VAL A 129 0.74 -4.39 11.17
CA VAL A 129 0.51 -3.10 10.49
C VAL A 129 1.67 -2.15 10.78
N ARG A 130 2.14 -2.08 12.02
CA ARG A 130 3.32 -1.26 12.39
C ARG A 130 4.58 -1.69 11.63
N ASP A 131 4.88 -2.99 11.60
CA ASP A 131 6.05 -3.54 10.89
C ASP A 131 5.97 -3.27 9.39
N ASN A 132 4.81 -3.50 8.77
CA ASN A 132 4.61 -3.27 7.34
C ASN A 132 4.68 -1.80 6.96
N ALA A 133 4.15 -0.90 7.79
CA ALA A 133 4.26 0.54 7.57
C ALA A 133 5.72 1.00 7.69
N LEU A 134 6.50 0.45 8.62
CA LEU A 134 7.94 0.75 8.73
C LEU A 134 8.71 0.23 7.52
N ALA A 135 8.40 -0.97 7.04
CA ALA A 135 8.99 -1.52 5.82
C ALA A 135 8.66 -0.67 4.58
N ALA A 136 7.42 -0.18 4.47
CA ALA A 136 7.01 0.75 3.42
C ALA A 136 7.77 2.08 3.49
N LEU A 137 8.05 2.58 4.70
CA LEU A 137 8.85 3.79 4.89
C LEU A 137 10.33 3.57 4.51
N ASP A 138 10.91 2.41 4.83
CA ASP A 138 12.27 2.03 4.39
C ASP A 138 12.36 1.98 2.85
N GLU A 139 11.39 1.31 2.20
CA GLU A 139 11.28 1.22 0.74
C GLU A 139 11.17 2.60 0.08
N ALA A 140 10.43 3.53 0.68
CA ALA A 140 10.29 4.89 0.18
C ALA A 140 11.60 5.71 0.23
N GLY A 141 12.56 5.28 1.06
CA GLY A 141 13.87 5.92 1.19
C GLY A 141 13.84 7.25 1.98
N PRO A 142 15.01 7.88 2.14
CA PRO A 142 15.20 9.01 3.04
C PRO A 142 14.48 10.28 2.56
N SER A 143 13.86 10.97 3.52
CA SER A 143 13.43 12.37 3.43
C SER A 143 13.49 12.99 4.83
N ASP A 144 13.55 14.31 4.95
CA ASP A 144 13.67 14.97 6.26
C ASP A 144 12.60 14.50 7.26
N LYS A 145 11.34 14.38 6.80
CA LYS A 145 10.22 13.92 7.62
C LYS A 145 10.37 12.45 8.05
N ARG A 146 10.83 11.58 7.15
CA ARG A 146 11.03 10.15 7.45
C ARG A 146 12.21 9.94 8.40
N ILE A 147 13.28 10.71 8.22
CA ILE A 147 14.44 10.71 9.12
C ILE A 147 14.03 11.15 10.52
N GLU A 148 13.28 12.26 10.63
CA GLU A 148 12.74 12.73 11.91
C GLU A 148 11.87 11.65 12.59
N LEU A 149 10.99 11.00 11.83
CA LEU A 149 10.15 9.92 12.35
C LEU A 149 10.99 8.74 12.85
N LEU A 150 12.01 8.30 12.11
CA LEU A 150 12.89 7.22 12.53
C LEU A 150 13.69 7.55 13.80
N HIS A 151 14.16 8.80 13.92
CA HIS A 151 14.80 9.27 15.16
C HIS A 151 13.84 9.26 16.36
N ARG A 152 12.57 9.60 16.16
CA ARG A 152 11.57 9.48 17.22
C ARG A 152 11.30 8.01 17.55
N LEU A 153 11.22 7.16 16.52
CA LEU A 153 10.95 5.74 16.64
C LEU A 153 12.09 4.96 17.29
N SER A 154 13.33 5.47 17.30
CA SER A 154 14.47 4.78 17.91
C SER A 154 14.31 4.52 19.42
N ALA A 155 13.44 5.27 20.09
CA ALA A 155 13.08 5.06 21.49
C ALA A 155 11.91 4.08 21.69
N ASP A 156 11.25 3.62 20.62
CA ASP A 156 10.16 2.65 20.70
C ASP A 156 10.68 1.27 21.13
N ALA A 157 9.98 0.66 22.09
CA ALA A 157 10.39 -0.61 22.69
C ALA A 157 10.35 -1.81 21.71
N THR A 158 9.60 -1.68 20.62
CA THR A 158 9.32 -2.75 19.64
C THR A 158 10.03 -2.53 18.32
N LEU A 159 10.00 -1.31 17.81
CA LEU A 159 10.53 -0.94 16.50
C LEU A 159 11.83 -0.14 16.56
N GLY A 160 12.28 0.29 17.74
CA GLY A 160 13.42 1.20 17.85
C GLY A 160 14.73 0.64 17.30
N HIS A 161 14.98 -0.66 17.48
CA HIS A 161 16.16 -1.30 16.90
C HIS A 161 16.13 -1.29 15.36
N GLU A 162 14.96 -1.54 14.78
CA GLU A 162 14.77 -1.53 13.32
C GLU A 162 14.88 -0.11 12.77
N ALA A 163 14.34 0.89 13.49
CA ALA A 163 14.50 2.29 13.12
C ALA A 163 15.97 2.72 13.06
N VAL A 164 16.77 2.30 14.05
CA VAL A 164 18.22 2.52 14.07
C VAL A 164 18.91 1.83 12.90
N ARG A 165 18.52 0.58 12.59
CA ARG A 165 19.05 -0.16 11.44
C ARG A 165 18.80 0.57 10.12
N ILE A 166 17.59 1.12 9.94
CA ILE A 166 17.20 1.88 8.74
C ILE A 166 17.98 3.21 8.66
N LEU A 167 18.08 3.97 9.76
CA LEU A 167 18.91 5.18 9.78
C LEU A 167 20.35 4.87 9.35
N SER A 168 20.94 3.80 9.89
CA SER A 168 22.29 3.38 9.51
C SER A 168 22.40 2.92 8.05
N SER A 169 21.39 2.22 7.50
CA SER A 169 21.40 1.82 6.07
C SER A 169 21.31 3.05 5.14
N TRP A 170 20.69 4.12 5.60
CA TRP A 170 20.64 5.42 4.93
C TRP A 170 21.88 6.30 5.19
N GLY A 171 22.87 5.82 5.95
CA GLY A 171 24.11 6.53 6.24
C GLY A 171 23.97 7.63 7.31
N LEU A 172 22.97 7.51 8.18
CA LEU A 172 22.68 8.45 9.27
C LEU A 172 23.02 7.84 10.62
N GLU A 173 23.55 8.66 11.52
CA GLU A 173 23.77 8.28 12.91
C GLU A 173 22.44 8.28 13.67
N PRO A 174 22.20 7.36 14.61
CA PRO A 174 21.06 7.40 15.51
C PRO A 174 21.02 8.69 16.35
N ALA A 175 19.84 9.06 16.86
CA ALA A 175 19.76 10.16 17.82
C ALA A 175 20.54 9.78 19.09
N ALA A 176 21.33 10.72 19.62
CA ALA A 176 22.14 10.55 20.83
C ALA A 176 21.30 10.55 22.12
#